data_AF-A0A6A5GJ78-F1
#
_entry.id   AF-A0A6A5GJ78-F1
#
_cell.length_a   1.000
_cell.length_b   1.000
_cell.length_c   1.000
_cell.angle_alpha   90.00
_cell.angle_beta   90.00
_cell.angle_gamma   90.00
#
_symmetry.space_group_name_H-M   'P 1'
#
loop_
_entity.id
_entity.type
_entity.pdbx_description
1 polymer ?
#
loop_
_entity_poly.entity_id
_entity_poly.type
_entity_poly.pdbx_seq_one_letter_code
_entity_poly.pdbx_strand_id
1 'polypeptide(L)'
;MDVIHCKSINRFVVSEISEHDCIPIVAKLPKIDEVVVEYDWSFNVLTDKALFQKEKRLLKVLRTVLSVSSAVTISYRFQNHNHLREILKGKFDAVILKWPDNWITLNGLWITNAKTLEIHTVKLDVRDLNRYFKLWMKNICNDRLEYLVLYTSSRGLRSSDHGRHPLQVN
;
A
#
# COMPACT_ATOMS: atom_id res chain seq x y z
N MET A 1 30.13 -7.32 -5.60
CA MET A 1 29.26 -8.47 -5.27
C MET A 1 28.28 -8.63 -6.42
N ASP A 2 28.24 -9.80 -7.03
CA ASP A 2 27.28 -10.09 -8.10
C ASP A 2 25.99 -10.65 -7.51
N VAL A 3 24.92 -9.86 -7.54
CA VAL A 3 23.65 -10.15 -6.86
C VAL A 3 22.81 -11.17 -7.65
N ILE A 4 23.18 -11.46 -8.90
CA ILE A 4 22.44 -12.41 -9.77
C ILE A 4 22.62 -13.87 -9.37
N HIS A 5 23.56 -14.17 -8.47
CA HIS A 5 23.81 -15.52 -7.96
C HIS A 5 23.12 -15.83 -6.62
N CYS A 6 22.32 -14.90 -6.09
CA CYS A 6 21.56 -15.14 -4.87
C CYS A 6 20.25 -15.90 -5.16
N LYS A 7 19.86 -16.83 -4.27
CA LYS A 7 18.60 -17.59 -4.42
C LYS A 7 17.36 -16.73 -4.18
N SER A 8 17.46 -15.78 -3.25
CA SER A 8 16.42 -14.80 -2.95
C SER A 8 17.03 -13.54 -2.35
N ILE A 9 16.31 -12.44 -2.44
CA ILE A 9 16.63 -11.17 -1.79
C ILE A 9 15.61 -10.98 -0.67
N ASN A 10 16.08 -10.83 0.57
CA ASN A 10 15.19 -10.60 1.70
C ASN A 10 14.41 -9.29 1.53
N ARG A 11 15.11 -8.20 1.19
CA ARG A 11 14.50 -6.88 1.07
C ARG A 11 15.09 -6.08 -0.08
N PHE A 12 14.24 -5.58 -0.96
CA PHE A 12 14.59 -4.67 -2.04
C PHE A 12 14.03 -3.27 -1.73
N VAL A 13 14.90 -2.30 -1.48
CA VAL A 13 14.50 -0.95 -1.06
C VAL A 13 14.64 0.02 -2.23
N VAL A 14 13.58 0.76 -2.53
CA VAL A 14 13.58 1.89 -3.47
C VAL A 14 13.53 3.19 -2.67
N SER A 15 14.71 3.75 -2.40
CA SER A 15 14.87 5.03 -1.71
C SER A 15 14.90 6.22 -2.66
N GLU A 16 15.35 6.03 -3.91
CA GLU A 16 15.32 7.03 -4.97
C GLU A 16 15.20 6.35 -6.34
N ILE A 17 14.76 7.10 -7.36
CA ILE A 17 14.77 6.65 -8.75
C ILE A 17 15.63 7.58 -9.61
N SER A 18 16.67 6.96 -10.16
CA SER A 18 17.55 7.55 -11.17
C SER A 18 16.79 7.87 -12.46
N GLU A 19 17.35 8.79 -13.26
CA GLU A 19 16.88 9.02 -14.62
C GLU A 19 17.28 7.92 -15.59
N HIS A 20 18.28 7.12 -15.24
CA HIS A 20 18.76 5.99 -16.02
C HIS A 20 17.79 4.80 -15.95
N ASP A 21 17.74 4.02 -17.02
CA ASP A 21 16.89 2.83 -17.07
C ASP A 21 17.52 1.68 -16.29
N CYS A 22 17.02 1.45 -15.08
CA CYS A 22 17.45 0.34 -14.23
C CYS A 22 16.71 -0.97 -14.52
N ILE A 23 15.71 -0.98 -15.42
CA ILE A 23 14.89 -2.17 -15.73
C ILE A 23 15.72 -3.39 -16.14
N PRO A 24 16.76 -3.28 -16.99
CA PRO A 24 17.57 -4.43 -17.39
C PRO A 24 18.30 -5.11 -16.21
N ILE A 25 18.55 -4.38 -15.13
CA ILE A 25 19.20 -4.88 -13.93
C ILE A 25 18.15 -5.50 -13.01
N VAL A 26 17.08 -4.77 -12.69
CA VAL A 26 16.05 -5.27 -11.76
C VAL A 26 15.25 -6.45 -12.30
N ALA A 27 15.17 -6.60 -13.63
CA ALA A 27 14.54 -7.74 -14.28
C ALA A 27 15.30 -9.07 -14.11
N LYS A 28 16.58 -9.01 -13.73
CA LYS A 28 17.41 -10.20 -13.49
C LYS A 28 17.45 -10.61 -12.02
N LEU A 29 16.74 -9.89 -11.15
CA LEU A 29 16.74 -10.19 -9.73
C LEU A 29 16.02 -11.52 -9.47
N PRO A 30 16.51 -12.32 -8.52
CA PRO A 30 15.83 -13.54 -8.08
C PRO A 30 14.55 -13.18 -7.31
N LYS A 31 13.90 -14.18 -6.71
CA LYS A 31 12.75 -13.96 -5.83
C LYS A 31 13.08 -12.91 -4.76
N ILE A 32 12.15 -12.00 -4.51
CA ILE A 32 12.25 -10.98 -3.45
C ILE A 32 11.22 -11.31 -2.38
N ASP A 33 11.62 -11.32 -1.11
CA ASP A 33 10.66 -11.56 -0.03
C ASP A 33 9.83 -10.28 0.22
N GLU A 34 10.47 -9.12 0.30
CA GLU A 34 9.81 -7.83 0.49
C GLU A 34 10.36 -6.70 -0.41
N VAL A 35 9.48 -5.96 -1.07
CA VAL A 35 9.81 -4.67 -1.71
C VAL A 35 9.40 -3.53 -0.80
N VAL A 36 10.30 -2.58 -0.54
CA VAL A 36 10.02 -1.39 0.27
C VAL A 36 10.20 -0.12 -0.53
N VAL A 37 9.18 0.73 -0.56
CA VAL A 37 9.23 2.05 -1.19
C VAL A 37 9.24 3.11 -0.09
N GLU A 38 10.33 3.86 0.02
CA GLU A 38 10.55 4.79 1.13
C GLU A 38 9.95 6.18 0.87
N TYR A 39 9.66 6.89 1.96
CA TYR A 39 8.95 8.18 1.94
C TYR A 39 9.80 9.36 1.44
N ASP A 40 11.12 9.30 1.64
CA ASP A 40 12.02 10.47 1.53
C ASP A 40 12.47 10.76 0.11
N TRP A 41 11.51 11.02 -0.78
CA TRP A 41 11.80 11.58 -2.09
C TRP A 41 11.69 13.08 -1.96
N SER A 42 12.81 13.74 -1.65
CA SER A 42 12.97 15.21 -1.57
C SER A 42 11.94 15.99 -2.43
N PHE A 43 10.81 16.37 -1.83
CA PHE A 43 9.68 17.00 -2.53
C PHE A 43 9.91 18.49 -2.81
N ASN A 44 10.95 19.07 -2.22
CA ASN A 44 11.05 20.52 -2.05
C ASN A 44 11.43 21.30 -3.32
N VAL A 45 11.61 20.65 -4.48
CA VAL A 45 12.10 21.32 -5.72
C VAL A 45 11.48 20.77 -7.02
N LEU A 46 10.42 19.97 -6.98
CA LEU A 46 9.86 19.36 -8.21
C LEU A 46 8.51 19.96 -8.59
N THR A 47 8.36 20.29 -9.88
CA THR A 47 7.05 20.59 -10.48
C THR A 47 6.18 19.34 -10.49
N ASP A 48 4.84 19.49 -10.46
CA ASP A 48 3.90 18.36 -10.55
C ASP A 48 4.23 17.42 -11.72
N LYS A 49 4.55 18.00 -12.89
CA LYS A 49 4.94 17.25 -14.09
C LYS A 49 6.17 16.36 -13.85
N ALA A 50 7.19 16.87 -13.15
CA ALA A 50 8.40 16.10 -12.85
C ALA A 50 8.09 14.96 -11.86
N LEU A 51 7.23 15.22 -10.87
CA LEU A 51 6.80 14.22 -9.90
C LEU A 51 6.01 13.08 -10.58
N PHE A 52 5.05 13.40 -11.45
CA PHE A 52 4.32 12.39 -12.23
C PHE A 52 5.24 11.53 -13.10
N GLN A 53 6.29 12.11 -13.68
CA GLN A 53 7.26 11.35 -14.48
C GLN A 53 8.11 10.43 -13.61
N LYS A 54 8.55 10.89 -12.43
CA LYS A 54 9.23 10.03 -11.44
C LYS A 54 8.34 8.86 -11.03
N GLU A 55 7.06 9.10 -10.75
CA GLU A 55 6.13 8.02 -10.41
C GLU A 55 5.89 7.02 -11.54
N LYS A 56 5.87 7.48 -12.80
CA LYS A 56 5.80 6.57 -13.95
C LYS A 56 7.03 5.67 -14.04
N ARG A 57 8.23 6.21 -13.75
CA ARG A 57 9.47 5.42 -13.67
C ARG A 57 9.41 4.43 -12.49
N LEU A 58 8.93 4.88 -11.33
CA LEU A 58 8.68 4.02 -10.17
C LEU A 58 7.80 2.85 -10.52
N LEU A 59 6.65 3.13 -11.14
CA LEU A 59 5.71 2.08 -11.47
C LEU A 59 6.32 1.05 -12.43
N LYS A 60 7.17 1.47 -13.38
CA LYS A 60 7.90 0.53 -14.24
C LYS A 60 8.82 -0.38 -13.43
N VAL A 61 9.63 0.17 -12.53
CA VAL A 61 10.52 -0.62 -11.66
C VAL A 61 9.72 -1.56 -10.78
N LEU A 62 8.66 -1.05 -10.13
CA LEU A 62 7.78 -1.84 -9.26
C LEU A 62 7.09 -2.96 -10.01
N ARG A 63 6.58 -2.75 -11.23
CA ARG A 63 6.01 -3.83 -12.04
C ARG A 63 6.97 -5.00 -12.22
N THR A 64 8.25 -4.69 -12.43
CA THR A 64 9.28 -5.72 -12.60
C THR A 64 9.53 -6.46 -11.30
N VAL A 65 9.84 -5.74 -10.21
CA VAL A 65 10.22 -6.40 -8.95
C VAL A 65 9.05 -7.06 -8.24
N LEU A 66 7.85 -6.46 -8.27
CA LEU A 66 6.67 -7.00 -7.61
C LEU A 66 6.19 -8.32 -8.23
N SER A 67 6.51 -8.57 -9.51
CA SER A 67 6.17 -9.85 -10.17
C SER A 67 6.89 -11.05 -9.56
N VAL A 68 8.03 -10.82 -8.91
CA VAL A 68 8.84 -11.84 -8.22
C VAL A 68 8.85 -11.65 -6.70
N SER A 69 7.96 -10.79 -6.18
CA SER A 69 7.93 -10.43 -4.75
C SER A 69 6.80 -11.11 -3.98
N SER A 70 7.07 -11.48 -2.73
CA SER A 70 6.03 -11.98 -1.81
C SER A 70 5.28 -10.85 -1.09
N ALA A 71 5.95 -9.76 -0.73
CA ALA A 71 5.36 -8.68 0.07
C ALA A 71 5.76 -7.28 -0.43
N VAL A 72 4.96 -6.28 -0.05
CA VAL A 72 5.24 -4.88 -0.35
C VAL A 72 4.95 -3.97 0.85
N THR A 73 5.91 -3.09 1.15
CA THR A 73 5.76 -2.01 2.14
C THR A 73 5.90 -0.66 1.45
N ILE A 74 4.86 0.16 1.52
CA ILE A 74 4.82 1.49 0.91
C ILE A 74 4.77 2.55 2.00
N SER A 75 5.85 3.31 2.08
CA SER A 75 5.90 4.55 2.85
C SER A 75 5.78 5.77 1.95
N TYR A 76 5.90 5.63 0.63
CA TYR A 76 5.85 6.73 -0.34
C TYR A 76 4.45 7.25 -0.65
N ARG A 77 4.36 8.56 -0.94
CA ARG A 77 3.14 9.25 -1.33
C ARG A 77 3.02 9.45 -2.87
N PHE A 78 2.42 8.48 -3.56
CA PHE A 78 1.87 8.57 -4.93
C PHE A 78 0.77 9.64 -5.19
N GLN A 79 1.12 10.74 -5.86
CA GLN A 79 0.15 11.74 -6.34
C GLN A 79 -0.90 11.14 -7.26
N ASN A 80 -0.52 10.18 -8.12
CA ASN A 80 -1.49 9.44 -8.92
C ASN A 80 -2.04 8.22 -8.16
N HIS A 81 -3.30 8.32 -7.71
CA HIS A 81 -3.95 7.22 -7.00
C HIS A 81 -4.05 5.93 -7.82
N ASN A 82 -4.06 6.03 -9.16
CA ASN A 82 -4.09 4.84 -10.02
C ASN A 82 -2.78 4.03 -9.94
N HIS A 83 -1.64 4.67 -9.65
CA HIS A 83 -0.36 3.96 -9.48
C HIS A 83 -0.40 3.08 -8.24
N LEU A 84 -0.86 3.63 -7.10
CA LEU A 84 -1.03 2.85 -5.87
C LEU A 84 -2.04 1.71 -6.08
N ARG A 85 -3.19 1.99 -6.71
CA ARG A 85 -4.20 0.96 -6.99
C ARG A 85 -3.66 -0.17 -7.85
N GLU A 86 -2.80 0.14 -8.83
CA GLU A 86 -2.20 -0.88 -9.66
C GLU A 86 -1.29 -1.82 -8.86
N ILE A 87 -0.48 -1.25 -7.96
CA ILE A 87 0.36 -2.04 -7.04
C ILE A 87 -0.51 -2.94 -6.17
N LEU A 88 -1.56 -2.41 -5.56
CA LEU A 88 -2.43 -3.14 -4.62
C LEU A 88 -3.19 -4.34 -5.24
N LYS A 89 -3.34 -4.40 -6.57
CA LYS A 89 -3.95 -5.53 -7.27
C LYS A 89 -3.08 -6.79 -7.28
N GLY A 90 -1.79 -6.66 -6.98
CA GLY A 90 -0.86 -7.79 -6.93
C GLY A 90 -1.27 -8.81 -5.87
N LYS A 91 -0.96 -10.09 -6.11
CA LYS A 91 -1.19 -11.17 -5.15
C LYS A 91 0.00 -11.25 -4.20
N PHE A 92 -0.14 -10.64 -3.03
CA PHE A 92 0.92 -10.64 -2.02
C PHE A 92 0.58 -11.56 -0.85
N ASP A 93 1.61 -11.92 -0.09
CA ASP A 93 1.47 -12.46 1.25
C ASP A 93 1.23 -11.32 2.25
N ALA A 94 1.91 -10.18 2.08
CA ALA A 94 1.71 -8.99 2.92
C ALA A 94 1.75 -7.67 2.14
N VAL A 95 0.86 -6.75 2.53
CA VAL A 95 0.83 -5.36 2.08
C VAL A 95 0.83 -4.45 3.31
N ILE A 96 1.85 -3.60 3.43
CA ILE A 96 1.99 -2.65 4.53
C ILE A 96 2.01 -1.23 3.97
N LEU A 97 1.11 -0.37 4.45
CA LEU A 97 1.02 1.04 4.04
C LEU A 97 1.27 1.92 5.25
N LYS A 98 2.45 2.58 5.32
CA LYS A 98 2.85 3.35 6.51
C LYS A 98 2.32 4.80 6.55
N TRP A 99 2.14 5.42 5.39
CA TRP A 99 1.63 6.80 5.28
C TRP A 99 0.61 6.97 4.14
N PRO A 100 -0.46 6.15 4.10
CA PRO A 100 -1.48 6.23 3.05
C PRO A 100 -2.31 7.51 3.10
N ASP A 101 -2.24 8.28 4.20
CA ASP A 101 -3.10 9.43 4.49
C ASP A 101 -4.57 9.17 4.10
N ASN A 102 -5.15 10.00 3.22
CA ASN A 102 -6.54 9.91 2.75
C ASN A 102 -6.70 9.05 1.48
N TRP A 103 -5.65 8.41 0.99
CA TRP A 103 -5.68 7.78 -0.33
C TRP A 103 -6.20 6.34 -0.31
N ILE A 104 -6.20 5.72 0.86
CA ILE A 104 -6.93 4.49 1.06
C ILE A 104 -8.39 4.83 1.35
N THR A 105 -9.16 4.79 0.27
CA THR A 105 -10.63 4.74 0.29
C THR A 105 -11.10 3.30 0.44
N LEU A 106 -12.40 3.10 0.73
CA LEU A 106 -13.02 1.78 0.70
C LEU A 106 -12.74 1.02 -0.62
N ASN A 107 -12.76 1.72 -1.77
CA ASN A 107 -12.43 1.13 -3.07
C ASN A 107 -10.97 0.68 -3.16
N GLY A 108 -10.05 1.41 -2.51
CA GLY A 108 -8.65 1.02 -2.41
C GLY A 108 -8.45 -0.25 -1.59
N LEU A 109 -9.22 -0.44 -0.51
CA LEU A 109 -9.22 -1.67 0.28
C LEU A 109 -9.77 -2.85 -0.51
N TRP A 110 -10.86 -2.66 -1.24
CA TRP A 110 -11.52 -3.72 -1.99
C TRP A 110 -10.57 -4.37 -3.00
N ILE A 111 -9.80 -3.58 -3.75
CA ILE A 111 -8.94 -4.12 -4.81
C ILE A 111 -7.70 -4.86 -4.28
N THR A 112 -7.44 -4.86 -2.98
CA THR A 112 -6.30 -5.58 -2.39
C THR A 112 -6.48 -7.09 -2.50
N ASN A 113 -5.37 -7.79 -2.72
CA ASN A 113 -5.32 -9.25 -2.73
C ASN A 113 -4.10 -9.73 -1.92
N ALA A 114 -4.26 -9.76 -0.59
CA ALA A 114 -3.16 -10.04 0.34
C ALA A 114 -3.65 -10.83 1.55
N LYS A 115 -2.80 -11.71 2.09
CA LYS A 115 -3.09 -12.43 3.34
C LYS A 115 -3.00 -11.52 4.56
N THR A 116 -2.00 -10.66 4.58
CA THR A 116 -1.84 -9.63 5.61
C THR A 116 -1.98 -8.25 4.99
N LEU A 117 -2.87 -7.43 5.56
CA LEU A 117 -3.04 -6.04 5.18
C LEU A 117 -2.85 -5.16 6.43
N GLU A 118 -1.81 -4.35 6.43
CA GLU A 118 -1.49 -3.43 7.51
C GLU A 118 -1.52 -2.00 6.98
N ILE A 119 -2.33 -1.14 7.60
CA ILE A 119 -2.55 0.22 7.12
C ILE A 119 -2.46 1.18 8.29
N HIS A 120 -1.47 2.06 8.20
CA HIS A 120 -1.17 3.07 9.21
C HIS A 120 -1.89 4.38 8.87
N THR A 121 -2.20 5.20 9.86
CA THR A 121 -2.77 6.56 9.68
C THR A 121 -4.02 6.60 8.78
N VAL A 122 -4.94 5.66 9.00
CA VAL A 122 -6.16 5.50 8.21
C VAL A 122 -7.17 6.62 8.51
N LYS A 123 -7.66 7.30 7.46
CA LYS A 123 -8.86 8.16 7.51
C LYS A 123 -10.07 7.48 6.88
N LEU A 124 -10.39 6.29 7.35
CA LEU A 124 -11.67 5.63 7.06
C LEU A 124 -12.62 5.89 8.21
N ASP A 125 -13.86 6.23 7.89
CA ASP A 125 -14.90 6.28 8.90
C ASP A 125 -15.38 4.87 9.26
N VAL A 126 -16.10 4.77 10.38
CA VAL A 126 -16.65 3.50 10.87
C VAL A 126 -17.65 2.88 9.87
N ARG A 127 -18.31 3.71 9.04
CA ARG A 127 -19.29 3.25 8.06
C ARG A 127 -18.61 2.49 6.92
N ASP A 128 -17.53 3.03 6.39
CA ASP A 128 -16.73 2.41 5.34
C ASP A 128 -16.05 1.13 5.83
N LEU A 129 -15.50 1.14 7.05
CA LEU A 129 -14.94 -0.08 7.66
C LEU A 129 -16.00 -1.16 7.86
N ASN A 130 -17.17 -0.81 8.40
CA ASN A 130 -18.28 -1.76 8.55
C ASN A 130 -18.74 -2.33 7.20
N ARG A 131 -18.74 -1.49 6.15
CA ARG A 131 -19.07 -1.94 4.79
C ARG A 131 -18.01 -2.91 4.27
N TYR A 132 -16.72 -2.61 4.47
CA TYR A 132 -15.63 -3.50 4.09
C TYR A 132 -15.77 -4.87 4.77
N PHE A 133 -15.95 -4.91 6.09
CA PHE A 133 -16.11 -6.17 6.82
C PHE A 133 -17.31 -6.98 6.33
N LYS A 134 -18.44 -6.34 6.05
CA LYS A 134 -19.62 -7.02 5.48
C LYS A 134 -19.35 -7.64 4.10
N LEU A 135 -18.52 -7.01 3.28
CA LEU A 135 -18.15 -7.54 1.97
C LEU A 135 -17.14 -8.67 2.09
N TRP A 136 -16.15 -8.53 2.97
CA TRP A 136 -15.15 -9.56 3.25
C TRP A 136 -15.78 -10.83 3.84
N MET A 137 -16.68 -10.72 4.83
CA MET A 137 -17.42 -11.85 5.39
C MET A 137 -18.30 -12.58 4.37
N LYS A 138 -18.65 -11.92 3.26
CA LYS A 138 -19.40 -12.52 2.14
C LYS A 138 -18.49 -13.07 1.04
N ASN A 139 -17.17 -13.08 1.24
CA ASN A 139 -16.16 -13.44 0.25
C ASN A 139 -16.25 -12.63 -1.06
N ILE A 140 -16.71 -11.37 -0.98
CA ILE A 140 -16.83 -10.48 -2.16
C ILE A 140 -15.52 -9.73 -2.44
N CYS A 141 -14.70 -9.49 -1.41
CA CYS A 141 -13.42 -8.78 -1.53
C CYS A 141 -12.33 -9.45 -0.70
N ASN A 142 -11.08 -9.38 -1.21
CA ASN A 142 -9.86 -9.92 -0.59
C ASN A 142 -10.07 -11.27 0.12
N ASP A 143 -10.44 -12.29 -0.66
CA ASP A 143 -10.73 -13.67 -0.23
C ASP A 143 -9.55 -14.34 0.48
N ARG A 144 -8.32 -13.89 0.19
CA ARG A 144 -7.09 -14.38 0.82
C ARG A 144 -6.76 -13.71 2.15
N LEU A 145 -7.50 -12.67 2.56
CA LEU A 145 -7.19 -11.92 3.78
C LEU A 145 -7.39 -12.78 5.03
N GLU A 146 -6.31 -12.91 5.80
CA GLU A 146 -6.23 -13.63 7.07
C GLU A 146 -6.02 -12.64 8.24
N TYR A 147 -5.26 -11.56 8.02
CA TYR A 147 -4.90 -10.58 9.04
C TYR A 147 -5.09 -9.14 8.53
N LEU A 148 -5.85 -8.35 9.29
CA LEU A 148 -6.04 -6.91 9.04
C LEU A 148 -5.62 -6.10 10.26
N VAL A 149 -4.71 -5.16 10.07
CA VAL A 149 -4.27 -4.21 11.11
C VAL A 149 -4.51 -2.79 10.61
N LEU A 150 -5.26 -2.01 11.38
CA LEU A 150 -5.57 -0.61 11.06
C LEU A 150 -5.14 0.29 12.21
N TYR A 151 -4.23 1.23 11.96
CA TYR A 151 -3.90 2.28 12.90
C TYR A 151 -4.68 3.54 12.52
N THR A 152 -5.66 3.91 13.34
CA THR A 152 -6.45 5.12 13.13
C THR A 152 -5.77 6.31 13.79
N SER A 153 -5.73 7.45 13.12
CA SER A 153 -5.32 8.69 13.78
C SER A 153 -6.49 9.16 14.67
N SER A 154 -6.23 9.37 15.96
CA SER A 154 -7.22 9.71 17.00
C SER A 154 -8.03 11.00 16.76
N ARG A 155 -7.78 11.74 15.67
CA ARG A 155 -8.56 12.91 15.28
C ARG A 155 -9.92 12.58 14.63
N GLY A 156 -10.16 11.32 14.25
CA GLY A 156 -11.42 10.87 13.61
C GLY A 156 -12.48 10.27 14.55
N LEU A 157 -12.15 10.03 15.82
CA LEU A 157 -13.08 9.49 16.83
C LEU A 157 -13.75 10.58 17.67
N ARG A 158 -14.02 11.75 17.08
CA ARG A 158 -15.09 12.60 17.63
C ARG A 158 -16.39 12.04 17.10
N SER A 159 -16.99 11.18 17.91
CA SER A 159 -18.40 10.88 17.82
C SER A 159 -19.17 12.19 17.63
N SER A 160 -19.94 12.28 16.55
CA SER A 160 -21.10 13.14 16.49
C SER A 160 -22.13 12.59 17.49
N ASP A 161 -21.82 12.72 18.77
CA ASP A 161 -22.75 12.47 19.86
C ASP A 161 -23.56 13.75 20.04
N HIS A 162 -24.61 13.88 19.24
CA HIS A 162 -25.72 14.77 19.53
C HIS A 162 -26.89 13.88 19.96
N GLY A 163 -26.87 13.53 21.25
CA GLY A 163 -28.02 13.24 22.09
C GLY A 163 -28.96 12.11 21.66
N ARG A 164 -28.95 10.99 22.41
CA ARG A 164 -30.07 10.59 23.28
C ARG A 164 -29.77 9.26 24.00
N HIS A 165 -30.03 9.31 25.31
CA HIS A 165 -30.12 8.31 26.39
C HIS A 165 -29.80 6.82 26.16
N PRO A 166 -29.20 6.16 27.18
CA PRO A 166 -28.92 4.72 27.17
C PRO A 166 -30.22 3.92 27.38
N LEU A 167 -30.43 2.92 26.53
CA LEU A 167 -31.39 1.85 26.76
C LEU A 167 -30.80 0.89 27.80
N GLN A 168 -31.40 0.85 28.98
CA GLN A 168 -31.25 -0.27 29.89
C GLN A 168 -32.05 -1.46 29.34
N VAL A 169 -31.39 -2.61 29.28
CA VAL A 169 -32.03 -3.90 28.97
C VAL A 169 -32.46 -4.52 30.30
N ASN A 170 -33.77 -4.72 30.45
CA ASN A 170 -34.32 -5.72 31.37
C ASN A 170 -34.34 -7.08 30.67
#